data_AF-A0A1F9BYZ9-F1
#
_entry.id   AF-A0A1F9BYZ9-F1
#
_cell.length_a   1.000
_cell.length_b   1.000
_cell.length_c   1.000
_cell.angle_alpha   90.00
_cell.angle_beta   90.00
_cell.angle_gamma   90.00
#
_symmetry.space_group_name_H-M   'P 1'
#
loop_
_entity.id
_entity.type
_entity.pdbx_description
1 polymer ?
#
loop_
_entity_poly.entity_id
_entity_poly.type
_entity_poly.pdbx_seq_one_letter_code
_entity_poly.pdbx_strand_id
1 'polypeptide(L)'
;MKRILVAAVILVNLFTVSHAQALCTGQVFNDVNINTVGEFFCDFIERFRGLGITGGCVGDDPLTPQNEAQYCPGDNVTRSQMAVFVTRAIEKVTAKTLQEIALLKWYEVNQTAQFSVGTGPRGIAFDGASIWVANSGSNNVTKLRANDGASLGIFAVGNIPNSIAFDGANIWVANSGTSNVTKLRANDGTSLGTFAVGNFPRGIAFDGANIWVANFSSANVTKLRANDGTNLGTFAVGADPFGIAFDGANIWVANQSSNSVTLLKASDGTNLGTFTLGLSPQGIAFDGANIWVANADSNTVTKLRSSDGTNLGTFAVGDFPTGITFDGANIWVTNQLSNAVTKLRASDGTNLGTFAVGSNPSGIAFDGANIWVVNNGSDSVSKL
;
A
#
# COMPACT_ATOMS: atom_id res chain seq x y z
N MET A 1 -5.72 -39.25 21.92
CA MET A 1 -6.87 -38.35 22.08
C MET A 1 -6.46 -36.91 22.44
N LYS A 2 -5.81 -36.65 23.58
CA LYS A 2 -5.50 -35.28 24.04
C LYS A 2 -4.72 -34.36 23.07
N ARG A 3 -3.79 -34.86 22.25
CA ARG A 3 -2.99 -34.00 21.34
C ARG A 3 -3.69 -33.61 20.02
N ILE A 4 -4.68 -34.39 19.58
CA ILE A 4 -5.41 -34.15 18.31
C ILE A 4 -6.65 -33.28 18.57
N LEU A 5 -7.30 -33.44 19.72
CA LEU A 5 -8.37 -32.54 20.16
C LEU A 5 -7.85 -31.10 20.35
N VAL A 6 -6.60 -30.95 20.84
CA VAL A 6 -5.93 -29.66 20.98
C VAL A 6 -5.72 -28.95 19.63
N ALA A 7 -5.45 -29.68 18.54
CA ALA A 7 -5.28 -29.09 17.21
C ALA A 7 -6.61 -28.56 16.63
N ALA A 8 -7.71 -29.31 16.83
CA ALA A 8 -9.05 -28.86 16.44
C ALA A 8 -9.54 -27.68 17.30
N VAL A 9 -9.23 -27.69 18.59
CA VAL A 9 -9.49 -26.59 19.53
C VAL A 9 -8.70 -25.32 19.16
N ILE A 10 -7.43 -25.44 18.75
CA ILE A 10 -6.60 -24.31 18.31
C ILE A 10 -7.20 -23.66 17.05
N LEU A 11 -7.75 -24.44 16.11
CA LEU A 11 -8.42 -23.87 14.93
C LEU A 11 -9.72 -23.12 15.27
N VAL A 12 -10.43 -23.52 16.33
CA VAL A 12 -11.69 -22.86 16.75
C VAL A 12 -11.43 -21.64 17.66
N ASN A 13 -10.25 -21.54 18.28
CA ASN A 13 -9.80 -20.40 19.10
C ASN A 13 -9.47 -19.12 18.33
N LEU A 14 -9.61 -19.09 17.00
CA LEU A 14 -9.50 -17.86 16.19
C LEU A 14 -10.69 -16.90 16.39
N PHE A 15 -11.64 -17.23 17.27
CA PHE A 15 -12.78 -16.37 17.63
C PHE A 15 -12.75 -16.03 19.12
N THR A 16 -12.58 -14.76 19.45
CA THR A 16 -12.80 -14.22 20.80
C THR A 16 -14.28 -14.27 21.16
N VAL A 17 -14.69 -15.10 22.12
CA VAL A 17 -16.04 -15.02 22.72
C VAL A 17 -16.00 -15.31 24.21
N SER A 18 -16.76 -14.53 24.98
CA SER A 18 -16.96 -14.64 26.42
C SER A 18 -17.53 -16.00 26.82
N HIS A 19 -16.91 -16.64 27.83
CA HIS A 19 -17.33 -17.91 28.39
C HIS A 19 -18.57 -17.71 29.28
N ALA A 20 -19.77 -17.86 28.72
CA ALA A 20 -20.96 -18.10 29.52
C ALA A 20 -21.07 -19.61 29.74
N GLN A 21 -20.90 -20.07 30.98
CA GLN A 21 -20.96 -21.48 31.37
C GLN A 21 -22.30 -22.12 30.94
N ALA A 22 -22.32 -22.84 29.82
CA ALA A 22 -23.46 -23.66 29.44
C ALA A 22 -23.41 -25.01 30.19
N LEU A 23 -24.54 -25.45 30.73
CA LEU A 23 -24.66 -26.77 31.37
C LEU A 23 -24.82 -27.85 30.28
N CYS A 24 -24.01 -28.91 30.32
CA CYS A 24 -24.19 -30.08 29.46
C CYS A 24 -25.53 -30.76 29.78
N THR A 25 -26.32 -31.04 28.75
CA THR A 25 -27.65 -31.65 28.90
C THR A 25 -27.72 -33.10 28.40
N GLY A 26 -26.61 -33.63 27.83
CA GLY A 26 -26.55 -34.98 27.27
C GLY A 26 -26.15 -36.06 28.28
N GLN A 27 -26.85 -37.20 28.29
CA GLN A 27 -26.53 -38.38 29.13
C GLN A 27 -25.48 -39.33 28.52
N VAL A 28 -24.81 -38.99 27.42
CA VAL A 28 -24.25 -40.03 26.52
C VAL A 28 -22.71 -40.11 26.48
N PHE A 29 -22.00 -39.19 27.14
CA PHE A 29 -20.55 -39.30 27.27
C PHE A 29 -20.23 -39.81 28.68
N ASN A 30 -19.83 -41.07 28.80
CA ASN A 30 -19.54 -41.69 30.10
C ASN A 30 -18.29 -41.09 30.77
N ASP A 31 -17.48 -40.35 30.02
CA ASP A 31 -16.25 -39.67 30.45
C ASP A 31 -16.39 -38.14 30.63
N VAL A 32 -17.52 -37.54 30.20
CA VAL A 32 -17.84 -36.11 30.40
C VAL A 32 -19.29 -36.00 30.90
N ASN A 33 -19.46 -35.72 32.19
CA ASN A 33 -20.77 -35.74 32.85
C ASN A 33 -21.08 -34.43 33.58
N ILE A 34 -22.26 -34.36 34.20
CA ILE A 34 -22.74 -33.13 34.88
C ILE A 34 -21.85 -32.69 36.04
N ASN A 35 -20.90 -33.52 36.50
CA ASN A 35 -19.95 -33.20 37.57
C ASN A 35 -18.59 -32.71 37.03
N THR A 36 -18.40 -32.65 35.71
CA THR A 36 -17.20 -32.09 35.04
C THR A 36 -17.38 -30.61 34.63
N VAL A 37 -18.22 -29.89 35.39
CA VAL A 37 -18.61 -28.50 35.14
C VAL A 37 -17.37 -27.60 35.07
N GLY A 38 -17.17 -26.95 33.91
CA GLY A 38 -16.10 -25.98 33.69
C GLY A 38 -14.91 -26.48 32.84
N GLU A 39 -14.91 -27.73 32.36
CA GLU A 39 -13.90 -28.14 31.38
C GLU A 39 -14.18 -27.52 30.01
N PHE A 40 -13.14 -26.90 29.45
CA PHE A 40 -13.10 -26.23 28.15
C PHE A 40 -13.81 -27.04 27.06
N PHE A 41 -13.77 -28.37 27.12
CA PHE A 41 -14.31 -29.29 26.11
C PHE A 41 -15.84 -29.33 26.02
N CYS A 42 -16.57 -29.00 27.09
CA CYS A 42 -18.04 -29.08 27.14
C CYS A 42 -18.73 -28.19 26.10
N ASP A 43 -18.32 -26.91 26.03
CA ASP A 43 -18.89 -25.94 25.08
C ASP A 43 -18.62 -26.35 23.62
N PHE A 44 -17.46 -26.95 23.34
CA PHE A 44 -17.12 -27.42 21.99
C PHE A 44 -17.97 -28.62 21.58
N ILE A 45 -18.21 -29.55 22.49
CA ILE A 45 -19.02 -30.75 22.22
C ILE A 45 -20.46 -30.35 21.88
N GLU A 46 -21.07 -29.46 22.66
CA GLU A 46 -22.43 -28.97 22.38
C GLU A 46 -22.47 -28.14 21.10
N ARG A 47 -21.43 -27.34 20.82
CA ARG A 47 -21.34 -26.58 19.56
C ARG A 47 -21.20 -27.49 18.34
N PHE A 48 -20.38 -28.54 18.42
CA PHE A 48 -20.23 -29.50 17.33
C PHE A 48 -21.52 -30.28 17.08
N ARG A 49 -22.26 -30.61 18.15
CA ARG A 49 -23.60 -31.17 18.06
C ARG A 49 -24.58 -30.21 17.39
N GLY A 50 -24.64 -28.95 17.83
CA GLY A 50 -25.51 -27.92 17.24
C GLY A 50 -25.22 -27.65 15.75
N LEU A 51 -23.98 -27.85 15.32
CA LEU A 51 -23.55 -27.74 13.92
C LEU A 51 -23.81 -29.01 13.09
N GLY A 52 -24.34 -30.08 13.70
CA GLY A 52 -24.59 -31.37 13.05
C GLY A 52 -23.33 -32.15 12.69
N ILE A 53 -22.15 -31.75 13.20
CA ILE A 53 -20.86 -32.39 12.91
C ILE A 53 -20.86 -33.84 13.41
N THR A 54 -21.47 -34.06 14.58
CA THR A 54 -21.55 -35.34 15.28
C THR A 54 -22.84 -36.13 15.00
N GLY A 55 -23.68 -35.71 14.04
CA GLY A 55 -24.94 -36.40 13.69
C GLY A 55 -24.82 -37.47 12.60
N GLY A 56 -25.82 -38.39 12.51
CA GLY A 56 -25.93 -39.32 11.37
C GLY A 56 -26.64 -40.69 11.53
N CYS A 57 -27.33 -41.04 12.64
CA CYS A 57 -27.97 -42.36 12.71
C CYS A 57 -29.26 -42.42 11.88
N VAL A 58 -29.31 -43.34 10.91
CA VAL A 58 -30.56 -43.94 10.41
C VAL A 58 -30.45 -45.43 10.71
N GLY A 59 -31.49 -46.04 11.28
CA GLY A 59 -31.48 -47.46 11.63
C GLY A 59 -31.09 -48.36 10.44
N ASP A 60 -30.27 -49.37 10.73
CA ASP A 60 -29.51 -50.16 9.75
C ASP A 60 -30.35 -50.74 8.60
N ASP A 61 -29.87 -50.54 7.36
CA ASP A 61 -30.06 -51.50 6.28
C ASP A 61 -29.04 -52.65 6.53
N PRO A 62 -29.49 -53.91 6.68
CA PRO A 62 -28.60 -55.05 6.95
C PRO A 62 -27.54 -55.33 5.86
N LEU A 63 -27.58 -54.64 4.71
CA LEU A 63 -26.75 -54.94 3.55
C LEU A 63 -25.55 -54.00 3.31
N THR A 64 -25.26 -53.04 4.19
CA THR A 64 -24.09 -52.13 4.04
C THR A 64 -22.91 -52.53 4.92
N PRO A 65 -21.81 -53.11 4.36
CA PRO A 65 -20.58 -53.33 5.10
C PRO A 65 -19.85 -52.01 5.35
N GLN A 66 -19.48 -51.74 6.60
CA GLN A 66 -18.64 -50.63 7.07
C GLN A 66 -19.25 -49.24 6.87
N ASN A 67 -20.22 -48.91 7.73
CA ASN A 67 -20.87 -47.61 7.82
C ASN A 67 -19.95 -46.56 8.49
N GLU A 68 -18.83 -46.21 7.86
CA GLU A 68 -17.79 -45.33 8.44
C GLU A 68 -18.21 -43.86 8.61
N ALA A 69 -19.38 -43.47 8.11
CA ALA A 69 -19.87 -42.09 8.09
C ALA A 69 -20.84 -41.72 9.22
N GLN A 70 -21.13 -42.64 10.14
CA GLN A 70 -22.22 -42.49 11.12
C GLN A 70 -21.72 -42.79 12.54
N TYR A 71 -21.99 -41.87 13.48
CA TYR A 71 -21.75 -42.03 14.91
C TYR A 71 -23.08 -42.14 15.63
N CYS A 72 -23.23 -43.18 16.44
CA CYS A 72 -24.37 -43.31 17.34
C CYS A 72 -23.93 -43.04 18.79
N PRO A 73 -24.67 -42.20 19.55
CA PRO A 73 -24.30 -41.87 20.91
C PRO A 73 -24.35 -43.12 21.79
N GLY A 74 -23.19 -43.64 22.20
CA GLY A 74 -23.11 -44.76 23.15
C GLY A 74 -21.83 -45.61 23.06
N ASP A 75 -21.17 -45.64 21.90
CA ASP A 75 -19.99 -46.48 21.64
C ASP A 75 -18.70 -45.67 21.38
N ASN A 76 -17.54 -46.34 21.51
CA ASN A 76 -16.25 -45.77 21.13
C ASN A 76 -16.17 -45.48 19.63
N VAL A 77 -15.64 -44.31 19.27
CA VAL A 77 -15.40 -43.93 17.87
C VAL A 77 -14.17 -44.62 17.28
N THR A 78 -14.31 -45.16 16.07
CA THR A 78 -13.19 -45.65 15.27
C THR A 78 -12.37 -44.49 14.69
N ARG A 79 -11.14 -44.78 14.20
CA ARG A 79 -10.29 -43.77 13.56
C ARG A 79 -10.91 -43.19 12.28
N SER A 80 -11.66 -43.99 11.51
CA SER A 80 -12.35 -43.54 10.30
C SER A 80 -13.50 -42.60 10.63
N GLN A 81 -14.32 -42.93 11.63
CA GLN A 81 -15.39 -42.04 12.11
C GLN A 81 -14.85 -40.69 12.62
N MET A 82 -13.69 -40.71 13.31
CA MET A 82 -13.03 -39.47 13.75
C MET A 82 -12.57 -38.61 12.56
N ALA A 83 -12.06 -39.22 11.49
CA ALA A 83 -11.65 -38.48 10.29
C ALA A 83 -12.86 -37.78 9.63
N VAL A 84 -14.03 -38.43 9.61
CA VAL A 84 -15.27 -37.84 9.07
C VAL A 84 -15.69 -36.60 9.88
N PHE A 85 -15.58 -36.64 11.21
CA PHE A 85 -15.88 -35.47 12.05
C PHE A 85 -14.95 -34.30 11.78
N VAL A 86 -13.64 -34.57 11.64
CA VAL A 86 -12.65 -33.55 11.33
C VAL A 86 -12.94 -32.92 9.96
N THR A 87 -13.25 -33.73 8.94
CA THR A 87 -13.59 -33.23 7.60
C THR A 87 -14.85 -32.34 7.63
N ARG A 88 -15.93 -32.78 8.28
CA ARG A 88 -17.16 -31.96 8.40
C ARG A 88 -16.93 -30.67 9.18
N ALA A 89 -16.10 -30.70 10.22
CA ALA A 89 -15.72 -29.51 10.96
C ALA A 89 -14.95 -28.53 10.06
N ILE A 90 -14.00 -29.02 9.27
CA ILE A 90 -13.25 -28.21 8.30
C ILE A 90 -14.20 -27.62 7.24
N GLU A 91 -15.10 -28.41 6.66
CA GLU A 91 -16.09 -27.94 5.68
C GLU A 91 -17.01 -26.85 6.22
N LYS A 92 -17.48 -26.99 7.46
CA LYS A 92 -18.33 -25.98 8.10
C LYS A 92 -17.56 -24.70 8.42
N VAL A 93 -16.27 -24.81 8.78
CA VAL A 93 -15.38 -23.67 8.98
C VAL A 93 -15.12 -22.96 7.64
N THR A 94 -14.76 -23.70 6.59
CA THR A 94 -14.44 -23.13 5.28
C THR A 94 -15.66 -22.47 4.65
N ALA A 95 -16.85 -23.08 4.73
CA ALA A 95 -18.08 -22.50 4.21
C ALA A 95 -18.45 -21.17 4.90
N LYS A 96 -18.26 -21.08 6.23
CA LYS A 96 -18.51 -19.83 6.97
C LYS A 96 -17.50 -18.74 6.61
N THR A 97 -16.21 -19.08 6.54
CA THR A 97 -15.18 -18.13 6.07
C THR A 97 -15.40 -17.72 4.62
N LEU A 98 -15.88 -18.60 3.74
CA LEU A 98 -16.19 -18.26 2.35
C LEU A 98 -17.42 -17.35 2.26
N GLN A 99 -18.42 -17.49 3.13
CA GLN A 99 -19.53 -16.54 3.22
C GLN A 99 -19.10 -15.18 3.78
N GLU A 100 -18.25 -15.15 4.81
CA GLU A 100 -17.70 -13.91 5.37
C GLU A 100 -16.77 -13.21 4.35
N ILE A 101 -15.93 -13.96 3.64
CA ILE A 101 -15.10 -13.47 2.52
C ILE A 101 -15.99 -13.05 1.34
N ALA A 102 -17.07 -13.76 1.03
CA ALA A 102 -17.99 -13.38 -0.04
C ALA A 102 -18.75 -12.11 0.31
N LEU A 103 -19.18 -11.92 1.56
CA LEU A 103 -19.78 -10.67 2.04
C LEU A 103 -18.76 -9.51 2.03
N LEU A 104 -17.50 -9.76 2.40
CA LEU A 104 -16.40 -8.79 2.30
C LEU A 104 -16.00 -8.46 0.86
N LYS A 105 -16.10 -9.42 -0.07
CA LYS A 105 -15.80 -9.22 -1.50
C LYS A 105 -16.97 -8.60 -2.28
N TRP A 106 -18.21 -8.81 -1.84
CA TRP A 106 -19.41 -8.28 -2.50
C TRP A 106 -19.81 -6.89 -2.02
N TYR A 107 -19.32 -6.50 -0.84
CA TYR A 107 -19.28 -5.11 -0.40
C TYR A 107 -17.85 -4.59 -0.53
N GLU A 108 -17.43 -4.22 -1.75
CA GLU A 108 -16.38 -3.20 -1.92
C GLU A 108 -16.91 -1.88 -1.37
N VAL A 109 -17.07 -1.79 -0.05
CA VAL A 109 -17.06 -0.48 0.60
C VAL A 109 -15.64 0.02 0.38
N ASN A 110 -15.51 1.15 -0.33
CA ASN A 110 -14.30 1.97 -0.40
C ASN A 110 -13.84 2.35 1.02
N GLN A 111 -13.28 1.40 1.78
CA GLN A 111 -12.79 1.63 3.14
C GLN A 111 -11.46 2.34 3.05
N THR A 112 -11.54 3.65 2.79
CA THR A 112 -10.37 4.51 2.87
C THR A 112 -10.04 4.72 4.34
N ALA A 113 -9.01 4.02 4.83
CA ALA A 113 -8.47 4.30 6.15
C ALA A 113 -7.71 5.63 6.07
N GLN A 114 -7.89 6.51 7.06
CA GLN A 114 -7.19 7.79 7.13
C GLN A 114 -6.32 7.88 8.37
N PHE A 115 -5.11 8.42 8.20
CA PHE A 115 -4.11 8.56 9.24
C PHE A 115 -3.64 10.00 9.31
N SER A 116 -3.72 10.63 10.48
CA SER A 116 -3.24 12.01 10.67
C SER A 116 -1.72 12.08 10.60
N VAL A 117 -1.22 13.16 9.99
CA VAL A 117 0.22 13.46 9.87
C VAL A 117 0.48 14.91 10.30
N GLY A 118 1.67 15.45 9.97
CA GLY A 118 1.96 16.87 10.20
C GLY A 118 1.19 17.79 9.27
N THR A 119 1.38 19.10 9.41
CA THR A 119 0.60 20.09 8.66
C THR A 119 1.13 20.28 7.24
N GLY A 120 0.20 20.49 6.30
CA GLY A 120 0.47 20.67 4.89
C GLY A 120 1.32 19.54 4.29
N PRO A 121 0.91 18.26 4.42
CA PRO A 121 1.66 17.14 3.85
C PRO A 121 1.68 17.24 2.31
N ARG A 122 2.81 16.87 1.69
CA ARG A 122 3.00 16.96 0.23
C ARG A 122 3.58 15.69 -0.37
N GLY A 123 4.80 15.32 0.00
CA GLY A 123 5.52 14.17 -0.55
C GLY A 123 5.32 12.92 0.29
N ILE A 124 5.37 11.75 -0.35
CA ILE A 124 5.25 10.45 0.31
C ILE A 124 6.19 9.42 -0.33
N ALA A 125 6.78 8.55 0.49
CA ALA A 125 7.60 7.42 0.03
C ALA A 125 7.39 6.19 0.91
N PHE A 126 7.53 5.00 0.31
CA PHE A 126 7.55 3.72 1.01
C PHE A 126 8.99 3.19 1.11
N ASP A 127 9.40 2.74 2.29
CA ASP A 127 10.76 2.22 2.52
C ASP A 127 10.86 0.69 2.55
N GLY A 128 9.78 -0.02 2.20
CA GLY A 128 9.67 -1.47 2.33
C GLY A 128 8.93 -1.94 3.59
N ALA A 129 8.75 -1.09 4.61
CA ALA A 129 8.00 -1.40 5.81
C ALA A 129 7.13 -0.25 6.35
N SER A 130 7.51 0.99 6.02
CA SER A 130 6.97 2.23 6.57
C SER A 130 6.71 3.24 5.46
N ILE A 131 5.70 4.07 5.70
CA ILE A 131 5.34 5.20 4.88
C ILE A 131 5.93 6.46 5.50
N TRP A 132 6.62 7.27 4.70
CA TRP A 132 7.23 8.52 5.13
C TRP A 132 6.56 9.67 4.42
N VAL A 133 6.17 10.70 5.18
CA VAL A 133 5.35 11.82 4.69
C VAL A 133 6.03 13.13 5.00
N ALA A 134 6.36 13.90 3.97
CA ALA A 134 6.94 15.23 4.09
C ALA A 134 5.85 16.27 4.38
N ASN A 135 5.93 16.92 5.54
CA ASN A 135 4.94 17.88 6.03
C ASN A 135 5.45 19.32 5.86
N SER A 136 5.00 19.98 4.80
CA SER A 136 5.52 21.28 4.39
C SER A 136 5.20 22.42 5.36
N GLY A 137 4.06 22.33 6.06
CA GLY A 137 3.63 23.33 7.05
C GLY A 137 4.31 23.17 8.40
N SER A 138 4.65 21.94 8.81
CA SER A 138 5.29 21.65 10.10
C SER A 138 6.79 21.41 10.03
N ASN A 139 7.41 21.54 8.84
CA ASN A 139 8.85 21.39 8.61
C ASN A 139 9.43 20.08 9.18
N ASN A 140 8.70 18.98 9.01
CA ASN A 140 9.09 17.67 9.51
C ASN A 140 8.64 16.56 8.57
N VAL A 141 9.06 15.34 8.87
CA VAL A 141 8.60 14.11 8.22
C VAL A 141 7.94 13.21 9.25
N THR A 142 6.75 12.69 8.94
CA THR A 142 6.08 11.66 9.74
C THR A 142 6.43 10.28 9.17
N LYS A 143 6.81 9.33 10.03
CA LYS A 143 6.96 7.91 9.68
C LYS A 143 5.77 7.14 10.21
N LEU A 144 5.06 6.43 9.35
CA LEU A 144 3.91 5.58 9.67
C LEU A 144 4.26 4.13 9.36
N ARG A 145 3.77 3.19 10.17
CA ARG A 145 3.88 1.75 9.87
C ARG A 145 2.91 1.40 8.73
N ALA A 146 3.38 0.72 7.68
CA ALA A 146 2.54 0.48 6.50
C ALA A 146 1.39 -0.52 6.75
N ASN A 147 1.46 -1.40 7.75
CA ASN A 147 0.38 -2.36 7.97
C ASN A 147 -0.92 -1.69 8.47
N ASP A 148 -0.82 -0.76 9.42
CA ASP A 148 -1.94 -0.19 10.17
C ASP A 148 -1.88 1.33 10.34
N GLY A 149 -0.89 2.01 9.74
CA GLY A 149 -0.74 3.45 9.75
C GLY A 149 -0.35 4.04 11.11
N ALA A 150 0.08 3.23 12.09
CA ALA A 150 0.53 3.75 13.37
C ALA A 150 1.75 4.67 13.21
N SER A 151 1.72 5.83 13.87
CA SER A 151 2.86 6.76 13.87
C SER A 151 4.05 6.16 14.64
N LEU A 152 5.19 6.07 13.95
CA LEU A 152 6.46 5.54 14.45
C LEU A 152 7.44 6.66 14.82
N GLY A 153 7.18 7.89 14.40
CA GLY A 153 8.04 9.03 14.71
C GLY A 153 7.77 10.25 13.85
N ILE A 154 8.27 11.39 14.34
CA ILE A 154 8.24 12.68 13.64
C ILE A 154 9.66 13.24 13.70
N PHE A 155 10.21 13.60 12.54
CA PHE A 155 11.62 13.98 12.39
C PHE A 155 11.74 15.35 11.75
N ALA A 156 12.43 16.28 12.39
CA ALA A 156 12.63 17.63 11.86
C ALA A 156 13.53 17.59 10.62
N VAL A 157 13.20 18.42 9.63
CA VAL A 157 13.99 18.60 8.39
C VAL A 157 14.09 20.11 8.07
N GLY A 158 14.55 20.46 6.87
CA GLY A 158 14.58 21.85 6.43
C GLY A 158 13.18 22.45 6.24
N ASN A 159 13.11 23.72 5.82
CA ASN A 159 11.82 24.41 5.70
C ASN A 159 11.09 24.01 4.42
N ILE A 160 9.76 23.91 4.50
CA ILE A 160 8.87 23.58 3.39
C ILE A 160 9.34 22.30 2.67
N PRO A 161 9.46 21.15 3.38
CA PRO A 161 9.75 19.88 2.72
C PRO A 161 8.66 19.54 1.71
N ASN A 162 9.05 19.18 0.49
CA ASN A 162 8.12 19.07 -0.64
C ASN A 162 7.98 17.65 -1.17
N SER A 163 9.11 17.01 -1.47
CA SER A 163 9.16 15.63 -1.96
C SER A 163 10.18 14.81 -1.18
N ILE A 164 10.05 13.50 -1.29
CA ILE A 164 10.74 12.52 -0.47
C ILE A 164 11.06 11.27 -1.31
N ALA A 165 12.27 10.73 -1.16
CA ALA A 165 12.70 9.50 -1.83
C ALA A 165 13.42 8.56 -0.87
N PHE A 166 13.33 7.26 -1.13
CA PHE A 166 14.06 6.23 -0.40
C PHE A 166 15.20 5.68 -1.26
N ASP A 167 16.40 5.58 -0.70
CA ASP A 167 17.60 5.08 -1.42
C ASP A 167 17.93 3.61 -1.12
N GLY A 168 17.05 2.89 -0.41
CA GLY A 168 17.31 1.53 0.08
C GLY A 168 17.78 1.47 1.54
N ALA A 169 18.26 2.57 2.12
CA ALA A 169 18.66 2.64 3.53
C ALA A 169 18.30 3.97 4.23
N ASN A 170 18.08 5.02 3.46
CA ASN A 170 17.90 6.39 3.91
C ASN A 170 16.76 7.06 3.14
N ILE A 171 16.15 8.02 3.82
CA ILE A 171 15.11 8.88 3.33
C ILE A 171 15.73 10.23 3.00
N TRP A 172 15.49 10.72 1.79
CA TRP A 172 15.98 12.00 1.30
C TRP A 172 14.81 12.94 1.10
N VAL A 173 14.90 14.14 1.65
CA VAL A 173 13.80 15.10 1.72
C VAL A 173 14.22 16.41 1.07
N ALA A 174 13.57 16.78 -0.03
CA ALA A 174 13.79 18.05 -0.70
C ALA A 174 13.10 19.18 0.07
N ASN A 175 13.88 20.12 0.61
CA ASN A 175 13.38 21.23 1.41
C ASN A 175 13.34 22.50 0.57
N SER A 176 12.15 22.84 0.05
CA SER A 176 11.99 23.97 -0.88
C SER A 176 12.40 25.31 -0.25
N GLY A 177 12.08 25.49 1.03
CA GLY A 177 12.30 26.75 1.75
C GLY A 177 13.75 26.99 2.17
N THR A 178 14.57 25.94 2.25
CA THR A 178 15.99 26.04 2.63
C THR A 178 16.97 25.70 1.49
N SER A 179 16.48 25.45 0.28
CA SER A 179 17.30 25.12 -0.91
C SER A 179 18.34 24.01 -0.64
N ASN A 180 17.92 22.96 0.06
CA ASN A 180 18.77 21.83 0.41
C ASN A 180 17.97 20.52 0.45
N VAL A 181 18.68 19.40 0.60
CA VAL A 181 18.10 18.09 0.87
C VAL A 181 18.58 17.60 2.22
N THR A 182 17.66 17.08 3.05
CA THR A 182 18.00 16.38 4.29
C THR A 182 18.07 14.87 4.05
N LYS A 183 19.11 14.20 4.53
CA LYS A 183 19.23 12.74 4.55
C LYS A 183 18.93 12.21 5.95
N LEU A 184 17.92 11.37 6.09
CA LEU A 184 17.54 10.69 7.34
C LEU A 184 17.81 9.19 7.20
N ARG A 185 18.34 8.54 8.23
CA ARG A 185 18.44 7.08 8.26
C ARG A 185 17.04 6.48 8.36
N ALA A 186 16.67 5.56 7.46
CA ALA A 186 15.31 5.02 7.45
C ALA A 186 14.99 4.19 8.71
N ASN A 187 15.98 3.54 9.33
CA ASN A 187 15.71 2.72 10.52
C ASN A 187 15.09 3.53 11.68
N ASP A 188 15.72 4.67 12.01
CA ASP A 188 15.45 5.42 13.26
C ASP A 188 15.15 6.91 13.02
N GLY A 189 15.22 7.39 11.78
CA GLY A 189 15.00 8.80 11.41
C GLY A 189 16.12 9.76 11.82
N THR A 190 17.29 9.25 12.23
CA THR A 190 18.46 10.08 12.56
C THR A 190 18.88 10.91 11.35
N SER A 191 19.06 12.22 11.54
CA SER A 191 19.62 13.09 10.49
C SER A 191 21.09 12.78 10.26
N LEU A 192 21.43 12.44 9.02
CA LEU A 192 22.78 12.10 8.57
C LEU A 192 23.46 13.27 7.84
N GLY A 193 22.74 14.34 7.55
CA GLY A 193 23.29 15.53 6.91
C GLY A 193 22.27 16.31 6.11
N THR A 194 22.69 17.52 5.73
CA THR A 194 21.96 18.42 4.83
C THR A 194 22.88 18.88 3.72
N PHE A 195 22.41 18.81 2.49
CA PHE A 195 23.22 19.04 1.30
C PHE A 195 22.60 20.13 0.44
N ALA A 196 23.36 21.16 0.10
CA ALA A 196 22.87 22.28 -0.70
C ALA A 196 22.55 21.84 -2.13
N VAL A 197 21.46 22.37 -2.68
CA VAL A 197 21.04 22.18 -4.08
C VAL A 197 20.63 23.53 -4.67
N GLY A 198 19.98 23.53 -5.83
CA GLY A 198 19.42 24.76 -6.41
C GLY A 198 18.22 25.30 -5.63
N ASN A 199 17.64 26.38 -6.14
CA ASN A 199 16.58 27.11 -5.46
C ASN A 199 15.23 26.38 -5.58
N PHE A 200 14.50 26.36 -4.46
CA PHE A 200 13.14 25.85 -4.36
C PHE A 200 12.97 24.41 -4.90
N PRO A 201 13.75 23.43 -4.41
CA PRO A 201 13.68 22.06 -4.89
C PRO A 201 12.28 21.46 -4.70
N ARG A 202 11.75 20.81 -5.73
CA ARG A 202 10.40 20.19 -5.76
C ARG A 202 10.50 18.67 -5.78
N GLY A 203 10.92 18.10 -6.90
CA GLY A 203 11.02 16.65 -7.10
C GLY A 203 12.37 16.08 -6.67
N ILE A 204 12.36 14.81 -6.24
CA ILE A 204 13.56 14.06 -5.87
C ILE A 204 13.43 12.61 -6.33
N ALA A 205 14.49 12.03 -6.91
CA ALA A 205 14.54 10.63 -7.34
C ALA A 205 15.90 10.01 -7.01
N PHE A 206 15.92 8.68 -6.85
CA PHE A 206 17.12 7.88 -6.65
C PHE A 206 17.40 7.03 -7.88
N ASP A 207 18.63 7.03 -8.38
CA ASP A 207 19.04 6.27 -9.58
C ASP A 207 19.75 4.94 -9.27
N GLY A 208 19.78 4.52 -8.00
CA GLY A 208 20.56 3.38 -7.53
C GLY A 208 21.93 3.74 -6.94
N ALA A 209 22.46 4.94 -7.20
CA ALA A 209 23.73 5.41 -6.62
C ALA A 209 23.73 6.90 -6.22
N ASN A 210 22.83 7.70 -6.80
CA ASN A 210 22.78 9.14 -6.72
C ASN A 210 21.34 9.60 -6.55
N ILE A 211 21.21 10.75 -5.89
CA ILE A 211 19.96 11.48 -5.69
C ILE A 211 19.92 12.62 -6.70
N TRP A 212 18.83 12.72 -7.43
CA TRP A 212 18.57 13.78 -8.40
C TRP A 212 17.46 14.67 -7.91
N VAL A 213 17.68 15.98 -7.97
CA VAL A 213 16.80 16.98 -7.34
C VAL A 213 16.42 18.04 -8.36
N ALA A 214 15.13 18.15 -8.66
CA ALA A 214 14.58 19.15 -9.55
C ALA A 214 14.46 20.50 -8.83
N ASN A 215 15.24 21.50 -9.26
CA ASN A 215 15.31 22.82 -8.64
C ASN A 215 14.42 23.80 -9.40
N PHE A 216 13.17 23.93 -8.95
CA PHE A 216 12.11 24.65 -9.64
C PHE A 216 12.52 26.06 -10.08
N SER A 217 12.98 26.90 -9.15
CA SER A 217 13.33 28.29 -9.46
C SER A 217 14.72 28.45 -10.11
N SER A 218 15.48 27.36 -10.26
CA SER A 218 16.80 27.38 -10.90
C SER A 218 16.81 26.80 -12.31
N ALA A 219 15.69 26.23 -12.79
CA ALA A 219 15.57 25.60 -14.11
C ALA A 219 16.68 24.55 -14.36
N ASN A 220 17.06 23.80 -13.32
CA ASN A 220 18.10 22.78 -13.39
C ASN A 220 17.82 21.61 -12.45
N VAL A 221 18.60 20.54 -12.60
CA VAL A 221 18.62 19.39 -11.69
C VAL A 221 19.99 19.27 -11.05
N THR A 222 20.05 19.07 -9.73
CA THR A 222 21.30 18.73 -9.02
C THR A 222 21.42 17.22 -8.88
N LYS A 223 22.61 16.66 -9.15
CA LYS A 223 22.95 15.26 -8.86
C LYS A 223 23.86 15.19 -7.64
N LEU A 224 23.42 14.49 -6.60
CA LEU A 224 24.17 14.24 -5.37
C LEU A 224 24.54 12.77 -5.28
N ARG A 225 25.77 12.44 -4.91
CA ARG A 225 26.14 11.04 -4.60
C ARG A 225 25.38 10.59 -3.35
N ALA A 226 24.66 9.48 -3.41
CA ALA A 226 23.83 9.06 -2.28
C ALA A 226 24.67 8.69 -1.05
N ASN A 227 25.89 8.17 -1.20
CA ASN A 227 26.71 7.78 -0.05
C ASN A 227 27.00 8.95 0.91
N ASP A 228 27.48 10.07 0.38
CA ASP A 228 28.06 11.18 1.15
C ASP A 228 27.43 12.56 0.84
N GLY A 229 26.49 12.63 -0.10
CA GLY A 229 25.83 13.86 -0.52
C GLY A 229 26.71 14.81 -1.33
N THR A 230 27.86 14.35 -1.85
CA THR A 230 28.73 15.15 -2.73
C THR A 230 27.95 15.59 -3.98
N ASN A 231 28.00 16.88 -4.30
CA ASN A 231 27.45 17.39 -5.56
C ASN A 231 28.31 16.94 -6.74
N LEU A 232 27.71 16.19 -7.66
CA LEU A 232 28.33 15.62 -8.85
C LEU A 232 28.04 16.45 -10.11
N GLY A 233 27.18 17.46 -10.03
CA GLY A 233 26.85 18.32 -11.14
C GLY A 233 25.46 18.94 -11.05
N THR A 234 25.27 19.98 -11.86
CA THR A 234 23.99 20.64 -12.08
C THR A 234 23.73 20.70 -13.58
N PHE A 235 22.53 20.29 -14.00
CA PHE A 235 22.20 20.10 -15.41
C PHE A 235 20.97 20.93 -15.76
N ALA A 236 21.07 21.76 -16.79
CA ALA A 236 19.96 22.61 -17.22
C ALA A 236 18.82 21.77 -17.80
N VAL A 237 17.60 22.17 -17.48
CA VAL A 237 16.35 21.58 -18.01
C VAL A 237 15.39 22.71 -18.41
N GLY A 238 14.11 22.41 -18.65
CA GLY A 238 13.10 23.42 -18.90
C GLY A 238 12.81 24.29 -17.67
N ALA A 239 11.94 25.28 -17.86
CA ALA A 239 11.50 26.18 -16.79
C ALA A 239 10.62 25.43 -15.78
N ASP A 240 10.80 25.76 -14.50
CA ASP A 240 10.01 25.25 -13.38
C ASP A 240 9.95 23.71 -13.32
N PRO A 241 11.10 23.01 -13.25
CA PRO A 241 11.11 21.56 -13.12
C PRO A 241 10.45 21.13 -11.81
N PHE A 242 9.52 20.18 -11.91
CA PHE A 242 8.62 19.79 -10.83
C PHE A 242 8.83 18.33 -10.43
N GLY A 243 8.29 17.38 -11.20
CA GLY A 243 8.46 15.95 -10.98
C GLY A 243 9.74 15.42 -11.64
N ILE A 244 10.28 14.35 -11.07
CA ILE A 244 11.47 13.67 -11.58
C ILE A 244 11.34 12.15 -11.39
N ALA A 245 11.73 11.37 -12.39
CA ALA A 245 11.71 9.90 -12.35
C ALA A 245 12.96 9.31 -13.00
N PHE A 246 13.35 8.12 -12.54
CA PHE A 246 14.44 7.33 -13.13
C PHE A 246 13.86 6.13 -13.87
N ASP A 247 14.31 5.89 -15.11
CA ASP A 247 13.83 4.78 -15.96
C ASP A 247 14.74 3.54 -15.95
N GLY A 248 15.80 3.55 -15.12
CA GLY A 248 16.84 2.52 -15.12
C GLY A 248 18.14 2.92 -15.83
N ALA A 249 18.12 3.95 -16.69
CA ALA A 249 19.30 4.47 -17.38
C ALA A 249 19.36 6.01 -17.46
N ASN A 250 18.21 6.67 -17.40
CA ASN A 250 18.01 8.08 -17.64
C ASN A 250 17.04 8.68 -16.61
N ILE A 251 17.15 10.00 -16.47
CA ILE A 251 16.35 10.83 -15.58
C ILE A 251 15.39 11.65 -16.45
N TRP A 252 14.10 11.53 -16.16
CA TRP A 252 13.03 12.27 -16.79
C TRP A 252 12.55 13.38 -15.87
N VAL A 253 12.44 14.60 -16.38
CA VAL A 253 12.14 15.80 -15.58
C VAL A 253 10.96 16.54 -16.20
N ALA A 254 9.84 16.59 -15.50
CA ALA A 254 8.66 17.34 -15.92
C ALA A 254 8.91 18.84 -15.68
N ASN A 255 8.79 19.66 -16.72
CA ASN A 255 9.03 21.10 -16.69
C ASN A 255 7.69 21.84 -16.76
N GLN A 256 7.18 22.28 -15.61
CA GLN A 256 5.80 22.75 -15.48
C GLN A 256 5.51 23.93 -16.42
N SER A 257 6.33 24.99 -16.37
CA SER A 257 6.10 26.20 -17.16
C SER A 257 6.54 26.08 -18.62
N SER A 258 7.38 25.09 -18.94
CA SER A 258 7.76 24.79 -20.33
C SER A 258 6.82 23.81 -21.04
N ASN A 259 5.82 23.24 -20.34
CA ASN A 259 4.89 22.24 -20.90
C ASN A 259 5.63 21.10 -21.61
N SER A 260 6.70 20.61 -20.99
CA SER A 260 7.59 19.61 -21.60
C SER A 260 8.19 18.68 -20.55
N VAL A 261 8.82 17.60 -21.01
CA VAL A 261 9.70 16.76 -20.21
C VAL A 261 11.10 16.74 -20.81
N THR A 262 12.13 16.87 -19.98
CA THR A 262 13.54 16.73 -20.41
C THR A 262 14.07 15.35 -20.02
N LEU A 263 14.81 14.73 -20.93
CA LEU A 263 15.49 13.46 -20.73
C LEU A 263 16.99 13.69 -20.53
N LEU A 264 17.51 13.33 -19.36
CA LEU A 264 18.93 13.42 -19.04
C LEU A 264 19.51 12.02 -18.89
N LYS A 265 20.67 11.76 -19.48
CA LYS A 265 21.40 10.51 -19.28
C LYS A 265 21.89 10.43 -17.83
N ALA A 266 21.57 9.35 -17.09
CA ALA A 266 21.91 9.31 -15.67
C ALA A 266 23.42 9.21 -15.42
N SER A 267 24.22 8.69 -16.35
CA SER A 267 25.68 8.57 -16.15
C SER A 267 26.36 9.92 -15.94
N ASP A 268 26.00 10.92 -16.76
CA ASP A 268 26.76 12.17 -16.90
C ASP A 268 25.87 13.43 -16.97
N GLY A 269 24.53 13.27 -16.97
CA GLY A 269 23.58 14.36 -17.05
C GLY A 269 23.45 15.01 -18.43
N THR A 270 23.97 14.37 -19.49
CA THR A 270 23.79 14.83 -20.87
C THR A 270 22.31 14.90 -21.22
N ASN A 271 21.85 16.01 -21.79
CA ASN A 271 20.48 16.14 -22.30
C ASN A 271 20.34 15.33 -23.60
N LEU A 272 19.44 14.34 -23.60
CA LEU A 272 19.14 13.44 -24.71
C LEU A 272 17.90 13.89 -25.50
N GLY A 273 17.12 14.82 -24.98
CA GLY A 273 15.93 15.33 -25.66
C GLY A 273 15.00 16.09 -24.72
N THR A 274 14.14 16.92 -25.33
CA THR A 274 13.01 17.57 -24.68
C THR A 274 11.76 17.30 -25.50
N PHE A 275 10.70 16.84 -24.83
CA PHE A 275 9.47 16.40 -25.48
C PHE A 275 8.29 17.22 -24.97
N THR A 276 7.50 17.78 -25.88
CA THR A 276 6.32 18.58 -25.54
C THR A 276 5.20 17.70 -24.98
N LEU A 277 4.49 18.22 -23.99
CA LEU A 277 3.40 17.55 -23.28
C LEU A 277 2.11 18.40 -23.32
N GLY A 278 1.13 18.01 -22.49
CA GLY A 278 0.05 18.90 -22.09
C GLY A 278 0.54 20.04 -21.19
N LEU A 279 -0.41 20.84 -20.71
CA LEU A 279 -0.14 22.02 -19.90
C LEU A 279 0.22 21.63 -18.46
N SER A 280 1.24 22.30 -17.90
CA SER A 280 1.60 22.23 -16.48
C SER A 280 1.90 20.80 -15.99
N PRO A 281 2.86 20.09 -16.61
CA PRO A 281 3.25 18.76 -16.19
C PRO A 281 3.85 18.81 -14.76
N GLN A 282 3.35 17.96 -13.87
CA GLN A 282 3.78 17.89 -12.46
C GLN A 282 4.34 16.52 -12.12
N GLY A 283 3.48 15.56 -11.76
CA GLY A 283 3.89 14.20 -11.38
C GLY A 283 4.39 13.40 -12.57
N ILE A 284 5.42 12.58 -12.34
CA ILE A 284 6.00 11.68 -13.34
C ILE A 284 6.32 10.31 -12.73
N ALA A 285 6.02 9.23 -13.44
CA ALA A 285 6.31 7.86 -13.02
C ALA A 285 6.78 6.99 -14.20
N PHE A 286 7.60 5.99 -13.91
CA PHE A 286 8.03 4.97 -14.86
C PHE A 286 7.30 3.65 -14.59
N ASP A 287 6.76 3.03 -15.64
CA ASP A 287 6.01 1.76 -15.54
C ASP A 287 6.85 0.50 -15.84
N GLY A 288 8.17 0.66 -16.01
CA GLY A 288 9.07 -0.40 -16.48
C GLY A 288 9.35 -0.37 -17.99
N ALA A 289 8.56 0.37 -18.78
CA ALA A 289 8.78 0.54 -20.23
C ALA A 289 8.46 1.95 -20.75
N ASN A 290 7.60 2.70 -20.07
CA ASN A 290 7.03 3.97 -20.48
C ASN A 290 7.02 4.95 -19.31
N ILE A 291 7.03 6.22 -19.65
CA ILE A 291 6.95 7.34 -18.73
C ILE A 291 5.54 7.90 -18.78
N TRP A 292 4.95 8.13 -17.61
CA TRP A 292 3.62 8.70 -17.45
C TRP A 292 3.74 10.04 -16.77
N VAL A 293 3.11 11.06 -17.34
CA VAL A 293 3.19 12.44 -16.84
C VAL A 293 1.79 13.00 -16.63
N ALA A 294 1.51 13.46 -15.41
CA ALA A 294 0.29 14.16 -15.06
C ALA A 294 0.37 15.64 -15.49
N ASN A 295 -0.55 16.07 -16.35
CA ASN A 295 -0.64 17.44 -16.88
C ASN A 295 -1.77 18.18 -16.14
N ALA A 296 -1.41 18.93 -15.10
CA ALA A 296 -2.35 19.46 -14.13
C ALA A 296 -3.42 20.37 -14.77
N ASP A 297 -3.00 21.33 -15.59
CA ASP A 297 -3.93 22.30 -16.21
C ASP A 297 -4.67 21.72 -17.43
N SER A 298 -4.29 20.53 -17.88
CA SER A 298 -4.97 19.82 -18.98
C SER A 298 -5.89 18.70 -18.51
N ASN A 299 -5.96 18.41 -17.20
CA ASN A 299 -6.76 17.29 -16.65
C ASN A 299 -6.49 15.94 -17.37
N THR A 300 -5.23 15.70 -17.75
CA THR A 300 -4.82 14.51 -18.50
C THR A 300 -3.54 13.89 -17.96
N VAL A 301 -3.31 12.64 -18.31
CA VAL A 301 -2.00 11.98 -18.21
C VAL A 301 -1.50 11.62 -19.61
N THR A 302 -0.24 11.94 -19.91
CA THR A 302 0.42 11.53 -21.17
C THR A 302 1.35 10.35 -20.92
N LYS A 303 1.29 9.34 -21.79
CA LYS A 303 2.20 8.19 -21.81
C LYS A 303 3.24 8.37 -22.91
N LEU A 304 4.51 8.34 -22.56
CA LEU A 304 5.64 8.42 -23.47
C LEU A 304 6.43 7.11 -23.47
N ARG A 305 6.90 6.68 -24.65
CA ARG A 305 7.84 5.56 -24.73
C ARG A 305 9.20 5.99 -24.15
N SER A 306 9.74 5.24 -23.19
CA SER A 306 11.01 5.61 -22.54
C SER A 306 12.23 5.58 -23.48
N SER A 307 12.20 4.83 -24.57
CA SER A 307 13.36 4.73 -25.46
C SER A 307 13.60 5.97 -26.31
N ASP A 308 12.57 6.75 -26.61
CA ASP A 308 12.64 7.85 -27.59
C ASP A 308 11.70 9.03 -27.30
N GLY A 309 10.89 8.99 -26.23
CA GLY A 309 9.95 10.05 -25.88
C GLY A 309 8.72 10.14 -26.79
N THR A 310 8.46 9.15 -27.65
CA THR A 310 7.26 9.13 -28.51
C THR A 310 6.01 9.13 -27.65
N ASN A 311 5.06 10.03 -27.94
CA ASN A 311 3.75 10.03 -27.30
C ASN A 311 2.93 8.80 -27.76
N LEU A 312 2.58 7.94 -26.81
CA LEU A 312 1.79 6.72 -27.01
C LEU A 312 0.31 6.91 -26.67
N GLY A 313 -0.08 8.03 -26.07
CA GLY A 313 -1.45 8.34 -25.73
C GLY A 313 -1.56 9.43 -24.67
N THR A 314 -2.69 10.13 -24.70
CA THR A 314 -3.11 11.09 -23.68
C THR A 314 -4.48 10.67 -23.17
N PHE A 315 -4.62 10.55 -21.85
CA PHE A 315 -5.79 9.96 -21.20
C PHE A 315 -6.40 10.97 -20.24
N ALA A 316 -7.71 11.16 -20.31
CA ALA A 316 -8.43 12.06 -19.40
C ALA A 316 -8.48 11.45 -17.98
N VAL A 317 -8.27 12.31 -16.98
CA VAL A 317 -8.40 11.98 -15.55
C VAL A 317 -9.26 13.04 -14.87
N GLY A 318 -9.26 13.10 -13.54
CA GLY A 318 -9.95 14.15 -12.80
C GLY A 318 -9.24 15.51 -12.89
N ASP A 319 -9.74 16.47 -12.12
CA ASP A 319 -9.28 17.85 -12.18
C ASP A 319 -7.98 18.05 -11.42
N PHE A 320 -7.05 18.75 -12.07
CA PHE A 320 -5.74 19.13 -11.56
C PHE A 320 -4.92 17.92 -11.05
N PRO A 321 -4.54 16.98 -11.94
CA PRO A 321 -3.73 15.84 -11.56
C PRO A 321 -2.31 16.27 -11.14
N THR A 322 -1.84 15.82 -9.97
CA THR A 322 -0.56 16.29 -9.39
C THR A 322 0.45 15.17 -9.10
N GLY A 323 0.04 14.12 -8.40
CA GLY A 323 0.86 12.96 -8.08
C GLY A 323 0.52 11.76 -8.95
N ILE A 324 1.51 10.91 -9.22
CA ILE A 324 1.35 9.71 -10.03
C ILE A 324 2.25 8.58 -9.52
N THR A 325 1.74 7.36 -9.50
CA THR A 325 2.53 6.15 -9.15
C THR A 325 2.08 4.95 -9.98
N PHE A 326 2.93 3.91 -10.02
CA PHE A 326 2.68 2.66 -10.73
C PHE A 326 2.62 1.50 -9.73
N ASP A 327 1.58 0.66 -9.83
CA ASP A 327 1.36 -0.48 -8.92
C ASP A 327 1.87 -1.83 -9.47
N GLY A 328 2.53 -1.84 -10.64
CA GLY A 328 2.92 -3.04 -11.36
C GLY A 328 1.99 -3.42 -12.53
N ALA A 329 0.77 -2.87 -12.59
CA ALA A 329 -0.17 -3.08 -13.69
C ALA A 329 -0.97 -1.83 -14.09
N ASN A 330 -1.09 -0.86 -13.19
CA ASN A 330 -1.95 0.31 -13.28
C ASN A 330 -1.21 1.55 -12.79
N ILE A 331 -1.60 2.68 -13.36
CA ILE A 331 -1.17 4.01 -13.00
C ILE A 331 -2.25 4.64 -12.13
N TRP A 332 -1.84 5.17 -10.99
CA TRP A 332 -2.72 5.85 -10.05
C TRP A 332 -2.36 7.33 -9.99
N VAL A 333 -3.37 8.18 -10.08
CA VAL A 333 -3.20 9.63 -10.28
C VAL A 333 -4.04 10.38 -9.27
N THR A 334 -3.43 11.23 -8.45
CA THR A 334 -4.17 12.12 -7.54
C THR A 334 -4.71 13.32 -8.30
N ASN A 335 -6.01 13.56 -8.18
CA ASN A 335 -6.71 14.70 -8.79
C ASN A 335 -7.03 15.70 -7.68
N GLN A 336 -6.18 16.72 -7.55
CA GLN A 336 -6.18 17.59 -6.37
C GLN A 336 -7.51 18.33 -6.19
N LEU A 337 -8.09 18.84 -7.28
CA LEU A 337 -9.33 19.60 -7.21
C LEU A 337 -10.58 18.71 -7.17
N SER A 338 -10.46 17.44 -7.57
CA SER A 338 -11.56 16.46 -7.46
C SER A 338 -11.61 15.72 -6.12
N ASN A 339 -10.63 15.89 -5.22
CA ASN A 339 -10.50 15.13 -3.97
C ASN A 339 -10.57 13.60 -4.20
N ALA A 340 -9.94 13.13 -5.28
CA ALA A 340 -10.05 11.74 -5.72
C ALA A 340 -8.77 11.24 -6.38
N VAL A 341 -8.66 9.91 -6.52
CA VAL A 341 -7.60 9.23 -7.27
C VAL A 341 -8.21 8.50 -8.46
N THR A 342 -7.64 8.67 -9.66
CA THR A 342 -8.01 7.90 -10.84
C THR A 342 -7.05 6.74 -11.04
N LYS A 343 -7.58 5.56 -11.36
CA LYS A 343 -6.80 4.37 -11.73
C LYS A 343 -6.89 4.15 -13.24
N LEU A 344 -5.75 4.12 -13.92
CA LEU A 344 -5.63 3.82 -15.34
C LEU A 344 -4.92 2.49 -15.53
N ARG A 345 -5.39 1.63 -16.44
CA ARG A 345 -4.65 0.43 -16.83
C ARG A 345 -3.38 0.83 -17.57
N ALA A 346 -2.21 0.35 -17.16
CA ALA A 346 -0.96 0.78 -17.78
C ALA A 346 -0.80 0.28 -19.22
N SER A 347 -1.41 -0.85 -19.62
CA SER A 347 -1.26 -1.37 -20.98
C SER A 347 -1.82 -0.44 -22.05
N ASP A 348 -2.96 0.20 -21.79
CA ASP A 348 -3.76 0.92 -22.80
C ASP A 348 -4.32 2.27 -22.32
N GLY A 349 -4.11 2.64 -21.05
CA GLY A 349 -4.62 3.87 -20.44
C GLY A 349 -6.13 3.89 -20.17
N THR A 350 -6.81 2.74 -20.23
CA THR A 350 -8.23 2.63 -19.88
C THR A 350 -8.47 3.09 -18.45
N ASN A 351 -9.42 3.99 -18.23
CA ASN A 351 -9.85 4.38 -16.89
C ASN A 351 -10.63 3.24 -16.22
N LEU A 352 -10.11 2.74 -15.11
CA LEU A 352 -10.64 1.61 -14.34
C LEU A 352 -11.47 2.05 -13.13
N GLY A 353 -11.53 3.35 -12.84
CA GLY A 353 -12.30 3.88 -11.73
C GLY A 353 -11.66 5.11 -11.10
N THR A 354 -12.49 5.81 -10.33
CA THR A 354 -12.11 6.97 -9.53
C THR A 354 -12.54 6.74 -8.08
N PHE A 355 -11.62 6.96 -7.15
CA PHE A 355 -11.76 6.65 -5.73
C PHE A 355 -11.66 7.94 -4.93
N ALA A 356 -12.68 8.25 -4.11
CA ALA A 356 -12.67 9.42 -3.26
C ALA A 356 -11.62 9.29 -2.14
N VAL A 357 -10.90 10.37 -1.86
CA VAL A 357 -9.91 10.47 -0.77
C VAL A 357 -10.15 11.74 0.05
N GLY A 358 -9.22 12.12 0.92
CA GLY A 358 -9.32 13.37 1.67
C GLY A 358 -9.14 14.60 0.78
N SER A 359 -9.20 15.78 1.40
CA SER A 359 -9.15 17.04 0.64
C SER A 359 -7.76 17.37 0.09
N ASN A 360 -7.74 17.90 -1.12
CA ASN A 360 -6.55 18.34 -1.86
C ASN A 360 -5.46 17.25 -1.90
N PRO A 361 -5.72 16.07 -2.50
CA PRO A 361 -4.73 15.02 -2.59
C PRO A 361 -3.53 15.47 -3.43
N SER A 362 -2.33 15.05 -3.02
CA SER A 362 -1.06 15.45 -3.64
C SER A 362 -0.14 14.25 -3.88
N GLY A 363 0.83 14.00 -3.01
CA GLY A 363 1.73 12.84 -3.12
C GLY A 363 1.00 11.50 -3.06
N ILE A 364 1.52 10.52 -3.80
CA ILE A 364 0.97 9.17 -3.87
C ILE A 364 2.10 8.14 -3.92
N ALA A 365 1.95 7.02 -3.22
CA ALA A 365 2.91 5.92 -3.22
C ALA A 365 2.20 4.55 -3.18
N PHE A 366 2.86 3.53 -3.71
CA PHE A 366 2.44 2.14 -3.64
C PHE A 366 3.34 1.37 -2.66
N ASP A 367 2.74 0.60 -1.75
CA ASP A 367 3.47 -0.17 -0.73
C ASP A 367 3.70 -1.65 -1.12
N GLY A 368 3.34 -2.03 -2.34
CA GLY A 368 3.33 -3.44 -2.79
C GLY A 368 1.95 -4.11 -2.70
N ALA A 369 1.00 -3.51 -1.97
CA ALA A 369 -0.37 -4.02 -1.86
C ALA A 369 -1.46 -2.91 -1.92
N ASN A 370 -1.18 -1.73 -1.38
CA ASN A 370 -2.11 -0.63 -1.17
C ASN A 370 -1.56 0.67 -1.73
N ILE A 371 -2.47 1.58 -2.05
CA ILE A 371 -2.12 2.93 -2.51
C ILE A 371 -2.27 3.90 -1.35
N TRP A 372 -1.22 4.67 -1.07
CA TRP A 372 -1.19 5.68 -0.04
C TRP A 372 -1.22 7.07 -0.65
N VAL A 373 -2.12 7.91 -0.17
CA VAL A 373 -2.43 9.21 -0.77
C VAL A 373 -2.36 10.29 0.28
N VAL A 374 -1.49 11.26 0.08
CA VAL A 374 -1.39 12.44 0.95
C VAL A 374 -2.52 13.39 0.66
N ASN A 375 -3.29 13.76 1.68
CA ASN A 375 -4.38 14.74 1.62
C ASN A 375 -3.91 16.05 2.24
N ASN A 376 -3.43 16.98 1.40
CA ASN A 376 -2.83 18.23 1.87
C ASN A 376 -3.82 19.10 2.66
N GLY A 377 -5.08 19.13 2.23
CA GLY A 377 -6.11 19.97 2.86
C GLY A 377 -6.69 19.38 4.14
N SER A 378 -6.41 18.11 4.44
CA SER A 378 -6.94 17.39 5.61
C SER A 378 -5.85 17.00 6.61
N ASP A 379 -4.58 17.37 6.36
CA ASP A 379 -3.42 16.97 7.17
C ASP A 379 -3.39 15.46 7.48
N SER A 380 -3.71 14.64 6.45
CA SER A 380 -3.86 13.19 6.60
C SER A 380 -3.30 12.42 5.40
N VAL A 381 -3.23 11.10 5.54
CA VAL A 381 -2.95 10.16 4.46
C VAL A 381 -4.08 9.14 4.38
N SER A 382 -4.63 8.93 3.18
CA SER A 382 -5.57 7.85 2.89
C SER A 382 -4.83 6.59 2.45
N LYS A 383 -5.31 5.41 2.84
CA LYS A 383 -4.91 4.11 2.31
C LYS A 383 -6.07 3.47 1.57
N LEU A 384 -5.86 3.13 0.29
CA LEU A 384 -6.82 2.50 -0.61
C LEU A 384 -6.55 1.00 -0.75
#